data_AF-C3QQZ7-F1
#
_entry.id   AF-C3QQZ7-F1
#
_cell.length_a   1.000
_cell.length_b   1.000
_cell.length_c   1.000
_cell.angle_alpha   90.00
_cell.angle_beta   90.00
_cell.angle_gamma   90.00
#
_symmetry.space_group_name_H-M   'P 1'
#
loop_
_entity.id
_entity.type
_entity.pdbx_description
1 polymer ?
#
loop_
_entity_poly.entity_id
_entity_poly.type
_entity_poly.pdbx_seq_one_letter_code
_entity_poly.pdbx_strand_id
1 'polypeptide(L)'
;MVRALNPHVADALGEWGTKHGYTAGMKIYEYLNLIAEKANAGTPVSATEFKSLFESYSWYPKNWYKTFYEVFKKYDTYAITGRFSVVPGGARAVYDAKTEMWELGGIYFSRYLGLDADGFYNPNPLLYPDFIAARDGLAVSSLVGGQRELFIRWGNGADKTGILSVTDENGTEVVRRSLDSENDYTLVENLVPGTAYHVALLKSDDAVLWKDDVKTKSVTGKFPLLKYQQVDEYMLVQLLNLPADVSSYKVKLDGQEINIVNKNLNGQILTAEVTYKDGSVEILSTTIRK
;
A
#
# COMPACT_ATOMS: atom_id res chain seq x y z
N MET A 1 -5.66 -13.15 -18.30
CA MET A 1 -4.18 -13.11 -18.29
C MET A 1 -3.55 -14.10 -17.29
N VAL A 2 -4.26 -14.58 -16.26
CA VAL A 2 -3.80 -15.52 -15.20
C VAL A 2 -3.40 -16.93 -15.68
N ARG A 3 -3.26 -17.18 -16.99
CA ARG A 3 -2.89 -18.49 -17.56
C ARG A 3 -1.84 -18.41 -18.67
N ALA A 4 -1.21 -17.25 -18.88
CA ALA A 4 -0.29 -17.03 -20.00
C ALA A 4 0.92 -17.99 -20.00
N LEU A 5 1.34 -18.48 -18.84
CA LEU A 5 2.50 -19.38 -18.70
C LEU A 5 2.17 -20.87 -18.83
N ASN A 6 0.93 -21.29 -18.58
CA ASN A 6 0.56 -22.72 -18.56
C ASN A 6 0.95 -23.48 -19.84
N PRO A 7 0.82 -22.91 -21.05
CA PRO A 7 1.25 -23.59 -22.27
C PRO A 7 2.77 -23.75 -22.40
N HIS A 8 3.55 -23.03 -21.59
CA HIS A 8 4.99 -22.81 -21.79
C HIS A 8 5.88 -23.40 -20.70
N VAL A 9 5.34 -23.95 -19.62
CA VAL A 9 6.15 -24.50 -18.51
C VAL A 9 7.11 -25.62 -18.92
N ALA A 10 6.79 -26.34 -20.01
CA ALA A 10 7.62 -27.39 -20.59
C ALA A 10 8.50 -26.90 -21.77
N ASP A 11 8.54 -25.58 -22.02
CA ASP A 11 9.45 -24.98 -22.98
C ASP A 11 10.90 -25.18 -22.51
N ALA A 12 11.79 -25.36 -23.47
CA ALA A 12 13.21 -25.54 -23.20
C ALA A 12 13.90 -24.18 -22.99
N LEU A 13 14.90 -24.12 -22.11
CA LEU A 13 15.71 -22.92 -21.88
C LEU A 13 16.46 -22.45 -23.14
N GLY A 14 16.72 -23.36 -24.08
CA GLY A 14 17.34 -23.04 -25.37
C GLY A 14 18.71 -22.38 -25.22
N GLU A 15 19.00 -21.43 -26.12
CA GLU A 15 20.27 -20.68 -26.12
C GLU A 15 20.50 -19.92 -24.81
N TRP A 16 19.43 -19.40 -24.19
CA TRP A 16 19.52 -18.73 -22.90
C TRP A 16 20.10 -19.67 -21.84
N GLY A 17 19.67 -20.93 -21.81
CA GLY A 17 20.16 -21.94 -20.89
C GLY A 17 21.67 -22.14 -21.03
N THR A 18 22.16 -22.38 -22.24
CA THR A 18 23.60 -22.58 -22.49
C THR A 18 24.43 -21.37 -22.09
N LYS A 19 23.94 -20.15 -22.34
CA LYS A 19 24.63 -18.91 -21.96
C LYS A 19 24.79 -18.74 -20.44
N HIS A 20 23.89 -19.32 -19.65
CA HIS A 20 23.88 -19.21 -18.18
C HIS A 20 24.33 -20.50 -17.47
N GLY A 21 24.97 -21.43 -18.20
CA GLY A 21 25.51 -22.66 -17.62
C GLY A 21 24.50 -23.78 -17.38
N TYR A 22 23.30 -23.67 -17.96
CA TYR A 22 22.27 -24.71 -17.95
C TYR A 22 22.26 -25.48 -19.28
N THR A 23 21.66 -26.67 -19.29
CA THR A 23 21.48 -27.40 -20.54
C THR A 23 20.39 -26.73 -21.38
N ALA A 24 20.60 -26.64 -22.69
CA ALA A 24 19.59 -26.05 -23.59
C ALA A 24 18.25 -26.79 -23.55
N GLY A 25 18.29 -28.09 -23.25
CA GLY A 25 17.12 -28.96 -23.13
C GLY A 25 16.41 -28.90 -21.78
N MET A 26 17.00 -28.26 -20.76
CA MET A 26 16.35 -28.07 -19.46
C MET A 26 15.02 -27.34 -19.65
N LYS A 27 13.98 -27.80 -18.96
CA LYS A 27 12.65 -27.19 -19.04
C LYS A 27 12.51 -26.05 -18.04
N ILE A 28 11.62 -25.10 -18.32
CA ILE A 28 11.33 -24.01 -17.39
C ILE A 28 10.97 -24.56 -16.00
N TYR A 29 10.10 -25.59 -15.89
CA TYR A 29 9.75 -26.17 -14.59
C TYR A 29 10.97 -26.76 -13.86
N GLU A 30 11.94 -27.34 -14.58
CA GLU A 30 13.18 -27.90 -14.00
C GLU A 30 14.08 -26.80 -13.47
N TYR A 31 14.24 -25.72 -14.24
CA TYR A 31 14.94 -24.52 -13.81
C TYR A 31 14.31 -23.92 -12.54
N LEU A 32 12.98 -23.81 -12.50
CA LEU A 32 12.25 -23.25 -11.36
C LEU A 32 12.41 -24.09 -10.09
N ASN A 33 12.44 -25.42 -10.21
CA ASN A 33 12.75 -26.30 -9.08
C ASN A 33 14.19 -26.06 -8.59
N LEU A 34 15.15 -26.02 -9.51
CA LEU A 34 16.56 -25.81 -9.19
C LEU A 34 16.80 -24.49 -8.46
N ILE A 35 16.25 -23.38 -8.95
CA ILE A 35 16.45 -22.07 -8.31
C ILE A 35 15.70 -21.97 -6.97
N ALA A 36 14.63 -22.74 -6.76
CA ALA A 36 13.97 -22.84 -5.47
C ALA A 36 14.88 -23.50 -4.43
N GLU A 37 15.53 -24.62 -4.80
CA GLU A 37 16.49 -25.31 -3.95
C GLU A 37 17.67 -24.40 -3.60
N LYS A 38 18.22 -23.71 -4.61
CA LYS A 38 19.29 -22.71 -4.43
C LYS A 38 18.89 -21.61 -3.45
N ALA A 39 17.71 -21.02 -3.61
CA ALA A 39 17.21 -19.99 -2.70
C ALA A 39 17.03 -20.52 -1.27
N ASN A 40 16.48 -21.72 -1.10
CA ASN A 40 16.33 -22.37 0.21
C ASN A 40 17.69 -22.70 0.86
N ALA A 41 18.72 -22.97 0.06
CA ALA A 41 20.09 -23.19 0.51
C ALA A 41 20.87 -21.89 0.76
N GLY A 42 20.23 -20.72 0.67
CA GLY A 42 20.88 -19.42 0.87
C GLY A 42 21.78 -18.97 -0.29
N THR A 43 21.64 -19.58 -1.47
CA THR A 43 22.42 -19.27 -2.69
C THR A 43 21.51 -18.93 -3.88
N PRO A 44 20.55 -18.00 -3.74
CA PRO A 44 19.58 -17.69 -4.80
C PRO A 44 20.25 -17.19 -6.08
N VAL A 45 19.56 -17.35 -7.21
CA VAL A 45 19.98 -16.70 -8.47
C VAL A 45 19.82 -15.19 -8.38
N SER A 46 20.61 -14.45 -9.16
CA SER A 46 20.48 -13.00 -9.20
C SER A 46 19.15 -12.56 -9.83
N ALA A 47 18.64 -11.40 -9.40
CA ALA A 47 17.47 -10.78 -10.00
C ALA A 47 17.64 -10.54 -11.51
N THR A 48 18.86 -10.20 -11.95
CA THR A 48 19.19 -9.99 -13.36
C THR A 48 19.08 -11.29 -14.17
N GLU A 49 19.64 -12.39 -13.68
CA GLU A 49 19.53 -13.70 -14.33
C GLU A 49 18.06 -14.12 -14.44
N PHE A 50 17.34 -14.09 -13.32
CA PHE A 50 15.93 -14.47 -13.27
C PHE A 50 15.09 -13.66 -14.25
N LYS A 51 15.23 -12.33 -14.25
CA LYS A 51 14.53 -11.43 -15.18
C LYS A 51 14.86 -11.76 -16.64
N SER A 52 16.13 -11.99 -16.94
CA SER A 52 16.60 -12.22 -18.32
C SER A 52 16.03 -13.49 -18.95
N LEU A 53 15.72 -14.53 -18.16
CA LEU A 53 15.07 -15.73 -18.66
C LEU A 53 13.71 -15.40 -19.27
N PHE A 54 12.84 -14.75 -18.49
CA PHE A 54 11.49 -14.44 -18.94
C PHE A 54 11.49 -13.40 -20.06
N GLU A 55 12.41 -12.45 -20.04
CA GLU A 55 12.58 -11.49 -21.14
C GLU A 55 13.13 -12.13 -22.43
N SER A 56 13.72 -13.33 -22.36
CA SER A 56 14.19 -14.06 -23.55
C SER A 56 13.06 -14.71 -24.35
N TYR A 57 11.90 -14.97 -23.73
CA TYR A 57 10.76 -15.59 -24.40
C TYR A 57 9.85 -14.55 -25.05
N SER A 58 9.60 -14.70 -26.36
CA SER A 58 8.70 -13.80 -27.10
C SER A 58 7.24 -13.86 -26.65
N TRP A 59 6.82 -14.98 -26.06
CA TRP A 59 5.46 -15.17 -25.53
C TRP A 59 5.26 -14.54 -24.15
N TYR A 60 6.33 -14.15 -23.45
CA TYR A 60 6.20 -13.59 -22.10
C TYR A 60 5.61 -12.17 -22.16
N PRO A 61 4.48 -11.89 -21.47
CA PRO A 61 3.87 -10.59 -21.50
C PRO A 61 4.69 -9.57 -20.71
N LYS A 62 5.19 -8.54 -21.40
CA LYS A 62 5.81 -7.37 -20.76
C LYS A 62 4.76 -6.55 -20.02
N ASN A 63 5.15 -5.96 -18.90
CA ASN A 63 4.32 -5.08 -18.08
C ASN A 63 2.96 -5.70 -17.67
N TRP A 64 2.93 -7.00 -17.40
CA TRP A 64 1.67 -7.70 -17.15
C TRP A 64 1.01 -7.23 -15.86
N TYR A 65 1.78 -6.86 -14.82
CA TYR A 65 1.22 -6.36 -13.57
C TYR A 65 0.54 -5.02 -13.81
N LYS A 66 1.17 -4.12 -14.58
CA LYS A 66 0.53 -2.87 -15.01
C LYS A 66 -0.77 -3.13 -15.75
N THR A 67 -0.77 -4.03 -16.73
CA THR A 67 -1.99 -4.36 -17.50
C THR A 67 -3.08 -4.96 -16.60
N PHE A 68 -2.70 -5.85 -15.69
CA PHE A 68 -3.60 -6.43 -14.68
C PHE A 68 -4.19 -5.33 -13.78
N TYR A 69 -3.34 -4.45 -13.26
CA TYR A 69 -3.73 -3.37 -12.37
C TYR A 69 -4.68 -2.37 -13.04
N GLU A 70 -4.39 -1.96 -14.28
CA GLU A 70 -5.24 -1.06 -15.06
C GLU A 70 -6.64 -1.66 -15.32
N VAL A 71 -6.71 -2.96 -15.62
CA VAL A 71 -7.99 -3.66 -15.80
C VAL A 71 -8.78 -3.73 -14.50
N PHE A 72 -8.13 -4.00 -13.36
CA PHE A 72 -8.80 -4.05 -12.06
C PHE A 72 -9.33 -2.68 -11.63
N LYS A 73 -8.51 -1.64 -11.82
CA LYS A 73 -8.90 -0.25 -11.58
C LYS A 73 -10.11 0.17 -12.40
N LYS A 74 -10.24 -0.30 -13.66
CA LYS A 74 -11.41 -0.04 -14.50
C LYS A 74 -12.74 -0.51 -13.86
N TYR A 75 -12.70 -1.56 -13.05
CA TYR A 75 -13.88 -2.12 -12.39
C TYR A 75 -13.97 -1.75 -10.91
N ASP A 76 -13.31 -0.67 -10.50
CA ASP A 76 -13.28 -0.17 -9.11
C ASP A 76 -12.94 -1.28 -8.10
N THR A 77 -12.07 -2.20 -8.51
CA THR A 77 -11.65 -3.34 -7.70
C THR A 77 -10.20 -3.14 -7.33
N TYR A 78 -9.93 -2.87 -6.05
CA TYR A 78 -8.57 -2.91 -5.53
C TYR A 78 -8.11 -4.36 -5.42
N ALA A 79 -6.97 -4.68 -6.03
CA ALA A 79 -6.41 -6.02 -5.99
C ALA A 79 -5.99 -6.37 -4.55
N ILE A 80 -6.75 -7.23 -3.87
CA ILE A 80 -6.26 -7.93 -2.67
C ILE A 80 -5.25 -8.97 -3.13
N THR A 81 -3.98 -8.72 -2.81
CA THR A 81 -2.82 -9.55 -3.13
C THR A 81 -2.71 -10.82 -2.27
N GLY A 82 -3.74 -11.14 -1.47
CA GLY A 82 -3.70 -12.13 -0.39
C GLY A 82 -3.43 -13.59 -0.78
N ARG A 83 -3.19 -13.89 -2.06
CA ARG A 83 -2.72 -15.20 -2.53
C ARG A 83 -1.46 -15.12 -3.40
N PHE A 84 -0.73 -14.02 -3.33
CA PHE A 84 0.66 -13.97 -3.80
C PHE A 84 1.65 -14.54 -2.73
N SER A 85 1.19 -15.44 -1.87
CA SER A 85 2.01 -16.15 -0.89
C SER A 85 1.39 -17.53 -0.66
N VAL A 86 1.45 -18.37 -1.71
CA VAL A 86 1.26 -19.81 -1.53
C VAL A 86 2.61 -20.41 -1.19
N VAL A 87 2.74 -20.89 0.04
CA VAL A 87 3.86 -21.72 0.47
C VAL A 87 3.80 -23.03 -0.33
N PRO A 88 4.90 -23.48 -0.96
CA PRO A 88 5.01 -24.88 -1.36
C PRO A 88 4.93 -25.75 -0.11
N GLY A 89 3.75 -26.34 0.08
CA GLY A 89 3.39 -27.17 1.22
C GLY A 89 2.03 -27.84 1.07
N GLY A 90 1.26 -27.49 0.03
CA GLY A 90 0.21 -28.34 -0.53
C GLY A 90 0.77 -29.37 -1.52
N ALA A 91 -0.09 -30.28 -2.00
CA ALA A 91 0.18 -31.61 -2.59
C ALA A 91 1.24 -31.78 -3.71
N ARG A 92 1.91 -30.72 -4.21
CA ARG A 92 3.05 -30.83 -5.13
C ARG A 92 4.18 -29.88 -4.73
N ALA A 93 5.22 -30.43 -4.11
CA ALA A 93 6.44 -29.72 -3.73
C ALA A 93 7.43 -29.52 -4.90
N VAL A 94 7.18 -30.17 -6.05
CA VAL A 94 8.07 -30.19 -7.22
C VAL A 94 7.23 -29.90 -8.46
N TYR A 95 7.68 -28.97 -9.28
CA TYR A 95 7.02 -28.63 -10.54
C TYR A 95 7.31 -29.65 -11.63
N ASP A 96 6.30 -29.92 -12.46
CA ASP A 96 6.39 -30.76 -13.64
C ASP A 96 5.59 -30.15 -14.81
N ALA A 97 5.58 -30.83 -15.96
CA ALA A 97 4.89 -30.38 -17.16
C ALA A 97 3.36 -30.23 -17.00
N LYS A 98 2.77 -30.75 -15.92
CA LYS A 98 1.34 -30.67 -15.60
C LYS A 98 1.04 -29.70 -14.46
N THR A 99 2.05 -29.00 -13.92
CA THR A 99 1.84 -28.00 -12.87
C THR A 99 0.99 -26.84 -13.40
N GLU A 100 -0.07 -26.50 -12.67
CA GLU A 100 -0.96 -25.38 -13.00
C GLU A 100 -0.48 -24.06 -12.37
N MET A 101 -0.77 -22.92 -13.02
CA MET A 101 -0.23 -21.61 -12.60
C MET A 101 -0.54 -21.19 -11.16
N TRP A 102 -1.65 -21.64 -10.57
CA TRP A 102 -1.93 -21.30 -9.16
C TRP A 102 -0.89 -21.90 -8.19
N GLU A 103 -0.13 -22.92 -8.61
CA GLU A 103 0.99 -23.52 -7.88
C GLU A 103 2.32 -22.83 -8.26
N LEU A 104 2.35 -22.20 -9.44
CA LEU A 104 3.46 -21.40 -9.98
C LEU A 104 3.40 -19.94 -9.56
N GLY A 105 2.54 -19.57 -8.60
CA GLY A 105 2.63 -18.29 -7.92
C GLY A 105 4.08 -17.97 -7.51
N GLY A 106 4.90 -19.00 -7.24
CA GLY A 106 6.34 -18.93 -7.05
C GLY A 106 7.10 -18.04 -8.02
N ILE A 107 6.78 -18.03 -9.32
CA ILE A 107 7.44 -17.21 -10.38
C ILE A 107 7.14 -15.74 -10.21
N TYR A 108 5.97 -15.46 -9.67
CA TYR A 108 5.53 -14.13 -9.29
C TYR A 108 5.95 -13.80 -7.85
N PHE A 109 6.59 -14.74 -7.14
CA PHE A 109 7.07 -14.55 -5.77
C PHE A 109 8.55 -14.26 -5.74
N SER A 110 8.88 -13.37 -4.84
CA SER A 110 10.22 -13.04 -4.38
C SER A 110 11.02 -14.24 -3.84
N ARG A 111 10.43 -15.44 -3.73
CA ARG A 111 11.03 -16.63 -3.10
C ARG A 111 12.27 -17.18 -3.80
N TYR A 112 12.34 -17.10 -5.13
CA TYR A 112 13.50 -17.59 -5.88
C TYR A 112 14.72 -16.68 -5.76
N LEU A 113 14.50 -15.47 -5.22
CA LEU A 113 15.51 -14.43 -5.07
C LEU A 113 16.06 -14.41 -3.64
N GLY A 114 15.63 -15.36 -2.79
CA GLY A 114 16.07 -15.47 -1.41
C GLY A 114 15.53 -14.37 -0.50
N LEU A 115 16.09 -14.32 0.70
CA LEU A 115 15.75 -13.35 1.73
C LEU A 115 16.79 -12.22 1.76
N ASP A 116 16.36 -11.03 2.18
CA ASP A 116 17.23 -9.89 2.50
C ASP A 116 17.77 -10.01 3.94
N ALA A 117 18.54 -8.99 4.37
CA ALA A 117 19.17 -8.95 5.68
C ALA A 117 18.16 -8.95 6.85
N ASP A 118 16.93 -8.52 6.60
CA ASP A 118 15.85 -8.44 7.59
C ASP A 118 14.95 -9.69 7.56
N GLY A 119 15.26 -10.66 6.70
CA GLY A 119 14.53 -11.92 6.57
C GLY A 119 13.27 -11.81 5.71
N PHE A 120 13.11 -10.74 4.93
CA PHE A 120 12.03 -10.60 3.96
C PHE A 120 12.45 -11.08 2.57
N TYR A 121 11.50 -11.51 1.75
CA TYR A 121 11.84 -11.96 0.40
C TYR A 121 12.24 -10.80 -0.52
N ASN A 122 13.35 -10.96 -1.26
CA ASN A 122 13.88 -9.96 -2.20
C ASN A 122 12.87 -9.65 -3.33
N PRO A 123 12.59 -8.38 -3.67
CA PRO A 123 11.53 -8.03 -4.63
C PRO A 123 11.66 -8.70 -6.01
N ASN A 124 10.54 -9.18 -6.55
CA ASN A 124 10.52 -9.81 -7.87
C ASN A 124 10.78 -8.79 -9.00
N PRO A 125 11.85 -8.94 -9.80
CA PRO A 125 12.25 -7.95 -10.81
C PRO A 125 11.32 -7.89 -12.03
N LEU A 126 10.39 -8.84 -12.18
CA LEU A 126 9.37 -8.83 -13.23
C LEU A 126 8.12 -8.05 -12.83
N LEU A 127 7.87 -7.87 -11.53
CA LEU A 127 6.62 -7.31 -10.99
C LEU A 127 6.82 -6.03 -10.23
N TYR A 128 7.87 -6.01 -9.41
CA TYR A 128 8.08 -4.94 -8.46
C TYR A 128 8.24 -3.59 -9.16
N PRO A 129 8.94 -3.45 -10.30
CA PRO A 129 8.98 -2.18 -11.02
C PRO A 129 7.60 -1.68 -11.46
N ASP A 130 6.76 -2.56 -12.01
CA ASP A 130 5.39 -2.24 -12.41
C ASP A 130 4.52 -1.89 -11.20
N PHE A 131 4.66 -2.63 -10.10
CA PHE A 131 3.96 -2.37 -8.85
C PHE A 131 4.32 -1.00 -8.29
N ILE A 132 5.62 -0.69 -8.23
CA ILE A 132 6.10 0.61 -7.77
C ILE A 132 5.61 1.71 -8.70
N ALA A 133 5.70 1.54 -10.03
CA ALA A 133 5.19 2.52 -10.97
C ALA A 133 3.67 2.74 -10.84
N ALA A 134 2.90 1.68 -10.63
CA ALA A 134 1.45 1.75 -10.43
C ALA A 134 1.10 2.43 -9.10
N ARG A 135 1.80 2.08 -8.02
CA ARG A 135 1.66 2.65 -6.67
C ARG A 135 2.06 4.13 -6.66
N ASP A 136 3.20 4.46 -7.23
CA ASP A 136 3.75 5.82 -7.24
C ASP A 136 2.93 6.72 -8.18
N GLY A 137 2.39 6.17 -9.27
CA GLY A 137 1.47 6.88 -10.17
C GLY A 137 0.07 7.13 -9.61
N LEU A 138 -0.23 6.77 -8.36
CA LEU A 138 -1.52 7.06 -7.74
C LEU A 138 -1.68 8.56 -7.47
N ALA A 139 -2.91 9.06 -7.65
CA ALA A 139 -3.27 10.39 -7.19
C ALA A 139 -3.35 10.45 -5.65
N VAL A 140 -3.87 9.39 -5.03
CA VAL A 140 -3.96 9.23 -3.58
C VAL A 140 -3.27 7.93 -3.20
N SER A 141 -2.26 8.02 -2.34
CA SER A 141 -1.51 6.87 -1.83
C SER A 141 -2.13 6.31 -0.55
N SER A 142 -2.82 7.15 0.23
CA SER A 142 -3.55 6.72 1.43
C SER A 142 -4.74 7.62 1.71
N LEU A 143 -5.88 7.03 2.09
CA LEU A 143 -7.07 7.72 2.55
C LEU A 143 -7.53 7.07 3.85
N VAL A 144 -7.45 7.81 4.96
CA VAL A 144 -7.76 7.27 6.29
C VAL A 144 -8.80 8.14 6.99
N GLY A 145 -9.91 7.49 7.35
CA GLY A 145 -10.94 8.07 8.19
C GLY A 145 -10.58 8.05 9.67
N GLY A 146 -10.42 9.22 10.26
CA GLY A 146 -10.45 9.43 11.71
C GLY A 146 -11.86 9.54 12.26
N GLN A 147 -12.00 9.97 13.51
CA GLN A 147 -13.33 10.21 14.08
C GLN A 147 -13.87 11.58 13.67
N ARG A 148 -12.99 12.59 13.61
CA ARG A 148 -13.34 13.96 13.19
C ARG A 148 -12.42 14.47 12.09
N GLU A 149 -11.54 13.62 11.60
CA GLU A 149 -10.49 13.96 10.66
C GLU A 149 -10.51 13.03 9.45
N LEU A 150 -10.09 13.51 8.29
CA LEU A 150 -9.66 12.67 7.17
C LEU A 150 -8.20 13.01 6.86
N PHE A 151 -7.37 11.98 6.85
CA PHE A 151 -6.00 12.09 6.37
C PHE A 151 -5.94 11.58 4.93
N ILE A 152 -5.44 12.43 4.04
CA ILE A 152 -5.23 12.10 2.64
C ILE A 152 -3.74 12.25 2.37
N ARG A 153 -3.07 11.16 2.02
CA ARG A 153 -1.71 11.21 1.46
C ARG A 153 -1.81 11.19 -0.05
N TRP A 154 -1.24 12.22 -0.67
CA TRP A 154 -1.15 12.35 -2.11
C TRP A 154 -0.06 11.41 -2.63
N GLY A 155 -0.34 10.69 -3.71
CA GLY A 155 0.70 9.91 -4.40
C GLY A 155 1.51 10.80 -5.34
N ASN A 156 2.58 10.24 -5.94
CA ASN A 156 3.43 11.00 -6.86
C ASN A 156 2.71 11.34 -8.18
N GLY A 157 1.59 10.67 -8.47
CA GLY A 157 0.71 10.98 -9.60
C GLY A 157 -0.36 12.03 -9.30
N ALA A 158 -0.39 12.62 -8.10
CA ALA A 158 -1.35 13.67 -7.76
C ALA A 158 -1.08 14.94 -8.56
N ASP A 159 -2.12 15.49 -9.20
CA ASP A 159 -2.05 16.83 -9.74
C ASP A 159 -2.09 17.84 -8.58
N LYS A 160 -0.91 18.37 -8.21
CA LYS A 160 -0.75 19.34 -7.13
C LYS A 160 -1.38 20.70 -7.42
N THR A 161 -1.84 20.94 -8.65
CA THR A 161 -2.64 22.12 -9.00
C THR A 161 -4.14 21.89 -8.83
N GLY A 162 -4.54 20.66 -8.48
CA GLY A 162 -5.93 20.25 -8.32
C GLY A 162 -6.61 20.82 -7.08
N ILE A 163 -7.91 20.56 -7.02
CA ILE A 163 -8.81 20.98 -5.93
C ILE A 163 -9.28 19.73 -5.19
N LEU A 164 -9.07 19.69 -3.87
CA LEU A 164 -9.73 18.75 -3.00
C LEU A 164 -11.17 19.22 -2.77
N SER A 165 -12.14 18.35 -3.06
CA SER A 165 -13.53 18.50 -2.65
C SER A 165 -13.91 17.34 -1.74
N VAL A 166 -14.57 17.64 -0.61
CA VAL A 166 -15.16 16.65 0.30
C VAL A 166 -16.63 17.01 0.46
N THR A 167 -17.50 16.08 0.12
CA THR A 167 -18.95 16.22 0.25
C THR A 167 -19.49 15.20 1.24
N ASP A 168 -20.50 15.55 2.01
CA ASP A 168 -21.21 14.61 2.88
C ASP A 168 -22.14 13.69 2.07
N GLU A 169 -22.78 12.74 2.75
CA GLU A 169 -23.74 11.80 2.15
C GLU A 169 -24.95 12.45 1.46
N ASN A 170 -25.23 13.74 1.74
CA ASN A 170 -26.30 14.51 1.11
C ASN A 170 -25.80 15.32 -0.10
N GLY A 171 -24.51 15.22 -0.43
CA GLY A 171 -23.86 16.01 -1.49
C GLY A 171 -23.52 17.44 -1.07
N THR A 172 -23.60 17.77 0.22
CA THR A 172 -23.19 19.09 0.73
C THR A 172 -21.68 19.15 0.79
N GLU A 173 -21.07 20.13 0.11
CA GLU A 173 -19.63 20.32 0.17
C GLU A 173 -19.22 20.90 1.53
N VAL A 174 -18.43 20.13 2.29
CA VAL A 174 -17.92 20.52 3.61
C VAL A 174 -16.49 21.06 3.52
N VAL A 175 -15.75 20.69 2.48
CA VAL A 175 -14.41 21.20 2.19
C VAL A 175 -14.24 21.38 0.70
N ARG A 176 -13.73 22.54 0.31
CA ARG A 176 -13.21 22.81 -1.03
C ARG A 176 -11.97 23.67 -0.95
N ARG A 177 -10.83 23.16 -1.40
CA ARG A 177 -9.56 23.92 -1.39
C ARG A 177 -8.55 23.36 -2.38
N SER A 178 -7.71 24.24 -2.89
CA SER A 178 -6.53 23.84 -3.66
C SER A 178 -5.60 22.98 -2.82
N LEU A 179 -4.92 22.05 -3.47
CA LEU A 179 -3.86 21.29 -2.81
C LEU A 179 -2.69 22.22 -2.45
N ASP A 180 -2.04 21.91 -1.34
CA ASP A 180 -0.76 22.50 -0.98
C ASP A 180 0.34 21.81 -1.78
N SER A 181 1.07 22.56 -2.60
CA SER A 181 2.16 22.03 -3.43
C SER A 181 3.38 21.61 -2.60
N GLU A 182 3.57 22.18 -1.41
CA GLU A 182 4.72 21.92 -0.55
C GLU A 182 4.53 20.67 0.31
N ASN A 183 3.28 20.20 0.44
CA ASN A 183 2.93 19.04 1.25
C ASN A 183 2.43 17.87 0.39
N ASP A 184 2.88 16.67 0.74
CA ASP A 184 2.41 15.41 0.15
C ASP A 184 1.18 14.85 0.86
N TYR A 185 0.57 15.60 1.77
CA TYR A 185 -0.66 15.21 2.46
C TYR A 185 -1.64 16.38 2.61
N THR A 186 -2.86 16.06 2.99
CA THR A 186 -3.88 17.01 3.45
C THR A 186 -4.63 16.42 4.62
N LEU A 187 -4.78 17.23 5.67
CA LEU A 187 -5.62 16.92 6.82
C LEU A 187 -6.92 17.73 6.73
N VAL A 188 -8.04 17.03 6.72
CA VAL A 188 -9.37 17.61 6.91
C VAL A 188 -9.77 17.34 8.35
N GLU A 189 -10.33 18.34 9.02
CA GLU A 189 -10.68 18.27 10.43
C GLU A 189 -12.13 18.73 10.64
N ASN A 190 -12.61 18.63 11.88
CA ASN A 190 -13.96 19.07 12.28
C ASN A 190 -15.12 18.35 11.59
N LEU A 191 -14.89 17.12 11.12
CA LEU A 191 -15.91 16.30 10.51
C LEU A 191 -16.81 15.64 11.56
N VAL A 192 -18.02 15.32 11.13
CA VAL A 192 -19.01 14.61 11.94
C VAL A 192 -18.60 13.14 12.08
N PRO A 193 -18.53 12.60 13.32
CA PRO A 193 -18.25 11.18 13.56
C PRO A 193 -19.27 10.23 12.93
N GLY A 194 -18.84 9.06 12.49
CA GLY A 194 -19.69 8.01 11.93
C GLY A 194 -20.33 8.34 10.58
N THR A 195 -19.92 9.42 9.93
CA THR A 195 -20.53 9.95 8.70
C THR A 195 -19.72 9.52 7.48
N ALA A 196 -20.41 9.18 6.39
CA ALA A 196 -19.78 8.90 5.11
C ALA A 196 -19.54 10.20 4.34
N TYR A 197 -18.38 10.29 3.70
CA TYR A 197 -17.97 11.41 2.87
C TYR A 197 -17.49 10.90 1.51
N HIS A 198 -17.84 11.63 0.46
CA HIS A 198 -17.28 11.46 -0.87
C HIS A 198 -16.11 12.43 -1.02
N VAL A 199 -14.92 11.91 -1.29
CA VAL A 199 -13.70 12.68 -1.47
C VAL A 199 -13.35 12.67 -2.95
N ALA A 200 -13.06 13.83 -3.52
CA ALA A 200 -12.63 13.95 -4.90
C ALA A 200 -11.40 14.86 -5.03
N LEU A 201 -10.49 14.45 -5.92
CA LEU A 201 -9.48 15.33 -6.50
C LEU A 201 -9.98 15.78 -7.86
N LEU A 202 -10.14 17.09 -8.02
CA LEU A 202 -10.63 17.74 -9.23
C LEU A 202 -9.50 18.49 -9.93
N LYS A 203 -9.60 18.62 -11.25
CA LYS A 203 -8.83 19.60 -12.02
C LYS A 203 -9.35 21.02 -11.77
N SER A 204 -8.65 22.02 -12.31
CA SER A 204 -9.08 23.41 -12.30
C SER A 204 -10.39 23.69 -13.06
N ASP A 205 -10.79 22.79 -13.97
CA ASP A 205 -12.06 22.84 -14.72
C ASP A 205 -13.17 21.96 -14.11
N ASP A 206 -12.99 21.52 -12.86
CA ASP A 206 -13.89 20.63 -12.13
C ASP A 206 -14.03 19.20 -12.69
N ALA A 207 -13.22 18.82 -13.68
CA ALA A 207 -13.15 17.42 -14.10
C ALA A 207 -12.58 16.55 -12.97
N VAL A 208 -13.25 15.44 -12.67
CA VAL A 208 -12.83 14.49 -11.64
C VAL A 208 -11.59 13.71 -12.09
N LEU A 209 -10.47 13.87 -11.37
CA LEU A 209 -9.25 13.07 -11.56
C LEU A 209 -9.29 11.76 -10.78
N TRP A 210 -9.81 11.84 -9.57
CA TRP A 210 -9.92 10.71 -8.65
C TRP A 210 -11.05 10.98 -7.66
N LYS A 211 -11.72 9.92 -7.22
CA LYS A 211 -12.71 9.98 -6.16
C LYS A 211 -12.75 8.67 -5.40
N ASP A 212 -13.12 8.73 -4.14
CA ASP A 212 -13.35 7.57 -3.28
C ASP A 212 -14.25 7.96 -2.10
N ASP A 213 -14.82 6.95 -1.46
CA ASP A 213 -15.70 7.12 -0.31
C ASP A 213 -14.98 6.73 0.97
N VAL A 214 -15.16 7.53 2.02
CA VAL A 214 -14.56 7.28 3.33
C VAL A 214 -15.58 7.54 4.43
N LYS A 215 -15.57 6.67 5.44
CA LYS A 215 -16.42 6.82 6.62
C LYS A 215 -15.59 7.19 7.84
N THR A 216 -15.97 8.27 8.53
CA THR A 216 -15.36 8.61 9.81
C THR A 216 -15.75 7.58 10.87
N LYS A 217 -14.85 7.35 11.84
CA LYS A 217 -15.10 6.45 12.97
C LYS A 217 -16.27 6.99 13.81
N SER A 218 -17.12 6.11 14.32
CA SER A 218 -18.18 6.50 15.26
C SER A 218 -17.62 6.83 16.64
N VAL A 219 -18.39 7.53 17.45
CA VAL A 219 -18.12 7.67 18.89
C VAL A 219 -18.43 6.33 19.57
N THR A 220 -17.45 5.76 20.28
CA THR A 220 -17.58 4.43 20.90
C THR A 220 -17.46 4.46 22.42
N GLY A 221 -17.26 5.62 23.02
CA GLY A 221 -17.06 5.78 24.46
C GLY A 221 -17.52 7.15 24.96
N LYS A 222 -17.54 7.31 26.29
CA LYS A 222 -17.98 8.54 26.97
C LYS A 222 -16.83 9.47 27.36
N PHE A 223 -15.59 8.99 27.30
CA PHE A 223 -14.42 9.72 27.78
C PHE A 223 -13.47 10.01 26.63
N PRO A 224 -12.87 11.22 26.61
CA PRO A 224 -11.80 11.56 25.68
C PRO A 224 -10.69 10.52 25.66
N LEU A 225 -10.14 10.27 24.48
CA LEU A 225 -9.09 9.28 24.30
C LEU A 225 -8.08 9.74 23.26
N LEU A 226 -6.82 9.75 23.66
CA LEU A 226 -5.69 9.99 22.76
C LEU A 226 -5.22 8.67 22.15
N LYS A 227 -5.32 8.55 20.83
CA LYS A 227 -4.77 7.45 20.05
C LYS A 227 -3.82 7.97 18.99
N TYR A 228 -3.00 7.06 18.47
CA TYR A 228 -2.25 7.27 17.25
C TYR A 228 -2.39 6.05 16.36
N GLN A 229 -2.22 6.26 15.07
CA GLN A 229 -2.17 5.21 14.06
C GLN A 229 -1.02 5.52 13.10
N GLN A 230 -0.15 4.55 12.88
CA GLN A 230 0.83 4.65 11.81
C GLN A 230 0.11 4.54 10.45
N VAL A 231 0.39 5.49 9.57
CA VAL A 231 -0.11 5.55 8.20
C VAL A 231 1.09 5.85 7.31
N ASP A 232 1.65 4.79 6.71
CA ASP A 232 2.92 4.83 5.98
C ASP A 232 4.08 5.41 6.83
N GLU A 233 4.68 6.50 6.36
CA GLU A 233 5.72 7.28 7.04
C GLU A 233 5.16 8.35 7.98
N TYR A 234 3.82 8.44 8.09
CA TYR A 234 3.14 9.38 8.96
C TYR A 234 2.55 8.67 10.19
N MET A 235 2.36 9.45 11.24
CA MET A 235 1.61 9.09 12.42
C MET A 235 0.42 10.03 12.50
N LEU A 236 -0.79 9.48 12.33
CA LEU A 236 -2.03 10.19 12.56
C LEU A 236 -2.38 10.11 14.04
N VAL A 237 -2.21 11.22 14.77
CA VAL A 237 -2.68 11.38 16.13
C VAL A 237 -4.18 11.66 16.10
N GLN A 238 -4.94 11.11 17.03
CA GLN A 238 -6.40 11.22 17.05
C GLN A 238 -6.88 11.47 18.48
N LEU A 239 -7.70 12.51 18.63
CA LEU A 239 -8.47 12.73 19.85
C LEU A 239 -9.89 12.23 19.64
N LEU A 240 -10.19 11.10 20.26
CA LEU A 240 -11.46 10.41 20.12
C LEU A 240 -12.38 10.75 21.29
N ASN A 241 -13.68 10.64 21.04
CA ASN A 241 -14.78 10.83 21.97
C ASN A 241 -14.74 12.18 22.70
N LEU A 242 -14.26 13.23 22.02
CA LEU A 242 -14.30 14.59 22.55
C LEU A 242 -15.77 15.02 22.73
N PRO A 243 -16.19 15.39 23.95
CA PRO A 243 -17.54 15.86 24.20
C PRO A 243 -17.78 17.27 23.61
N ALA A 244 -19.05 17.67 23.51
CA ALA A 244 -19.47 18.90 22.83
C ALA A 244 -19.09 20.20 23.57
N ASP A 245 -18.67 20.08 24.84
CA ASP A 245 -18.20 21.15 25.70
C ASP A 245 -16.68 21.36 25.64
N VAL A 246 -15.94 20.59 24.84
CA VAL A 246 -14.54 20.90 24.51
C VAL A 246 -14.49 22.23 23.75
N SER A 247 -13.63 23.13 24.20
CA SER A 247 -13.40 24.44 23.59
C SER A 247 -12.19 24.44 22.65
N SER A 248 -11.10 23.80 23.06
CA SER A 248 -9.89 23.62 22.25
C SER A 248 -9.07 22.45 22.76
N TYR A 249 -8.07 22.05 21.99
CA TYR A 249 -7.06 21.12 22.46
C TYR A 249 -5.70 21.43 21.84
N LYS A 250 -4.64 20.96 22.48
CA LYS A 250 -3.26 21.01 21.98
C LYS A 250 -2.62 19.66 22.10
N VAL A 251 -1.95 19.21 21.05
CA VAL A 251 -1.19 17.95 21.06
C VAL A 251 0.28 18.29 21.24
N LYS A 252 0.97 17.55 22.11
CA LYS A 252 2.38 17.73 22.39
C LYS A 252 3.15 16.42 22.33
N LEU A 253 4.39 16.50 21.89
CA LEU A 253 5.37 15.42 21.88
C LEU A 253 6.53 15.81 22.77
N ASP A 254 6.77 15.05 23.84
CA ASP A 254 7.76 15.39 24.88
C ASP A 254 7.62 16.84 25.38
N GLY A 255 6.39 17.34 25.46
CA GLY A 255 6.06 18.70 25.91
C GLY A 255 6.12 19.79 24.83
N GLN A 256 6.56 19.49 23.60
CA GLN A 256 6.53 20.44 22.48
C GLN A 256 5.25 20.30 21.68
N GLU A 257 4.58 21.41 21.37
CA GLU A 257 3.36 21.41 20.55
C GLU A 257 3.66 20.85 19.14
N ILE A 258 2.82 19.92 18.70
CA ILE A 258 2.91 19.31 17.36
C ILE A 258 1.57 19.41 16.65
N ASN A 259 1.62 19.34 15.32
CA ASN A 259 0.44 19.09 14.51
C ASN A 259 -0.07 17.66 14.76
N ILE A 260 -1.35 17.44 14.48
CA ILE A 260 -2.05 16.16 14.65
C ILE A 260 -1.44 15.07 13.75
N VAL A 261 -0.77 15.45 12.67
CA VAL A 261 0.00 14.54 11.81
C VAL A 261 1.50 14.85 11.95
N ASN A 262 2.31 13.82 12.19
CA ASN A 262 3.76 13.94 12.31
C ASN A 262 4.48 12.79 11.60
N LYS A 263 5.72 13.00 11.13
CA LYS A 263 6.50 12.03 10.34
C LYS A 263 7.18 10.96 11.20
N ASN A 264 7.41 11.22 12.49
CA ASN A 264 8.04 10.25 13.38
C ASN A 264 7.77 10.61 14.85
N LEU A 265 7.41 9.63 15.67
CA LEU A 265 7.13 9.84 17.09
C LEU A 265 7.80 8.76 17.98
N ASN A 266 8.93 8.20 17.55
CA ASN A 266 9.49 6.98 18.14
C ASN A 266 9.99 7.13 19.58
N GLY A 267 9.36 6.41 20.52
CA GLY A 267 9.79 6.29 21.91
C GLY A 267 9.44 7.48 22.81
N GLN A 268 8.65 8.42 22.30
CA GLN A 268 8.32 9.68 22.93
C GLN A 268 6.97 9.62 23.66
N ILE A 269 6.76 10.56 24.58
CA ILE A 269 5.49 10.72 25.28
C ILE A 269 4.62 11.66 24.45
N LEU A 270 3.48 11.14 24.01
CA LEU A 270 2.45 11.93 23.36
C LEU A 270 1.44 12.36 24.41
N THR A 271 1.20 13.66 24.50
CA THR A 271 0.18 14.23 25.39
C THR A 271 -0.80 15.09 24.61
N ALA A 272 -2.00 15.21 25.13
CA ALA A 272 -2.99 16.17 24.65
C ALA A 272 -3.60 16.91 25.83
N GLU A 273 -3.59 18.24 25.75
CA GLU A 273 -4.24 19.14 26.68
C GLU A 273 -5.60 19.51 26.09
N VAL A 274 -6.68 19.00 26.68
CA VAL A 274 -8.06 19.28 26.26
C VAL A 274 -8.61 20.35 27.20
N THR A 275 -9.02 21.49 26.63
CA THR A 275 -9.63 22.58 27.38
C THR A 275 -11.14 22.56 27.18
N TYR A 276 -11.89 22.64 28.26
CA TYR A 276 -13.35 22.67 28.26
C TYR A 276 -13.89 24.10 28.27
N LYS A 277 -15.17 24.28 27.97
CA LYS A 277 -15.85 25.60 27.98
C LYS A 277 -15.92 26.23 29.36
N ASP A 278 -15.86 25.44 30.43
CA ASP A 278 -15.81 25.92 31.81
C ASP A 278 -14.40 26.34 32.26
N GLY A 279 -13.39 26.19 31.38
CA GLY A 279 -12.00 26.51 31.65
C GLY A 279 -11.20 25.38 32.30
N SER A 280 -11.82 24.25 32.61
CA SER A 280 -11.10 23.07 33.09
C SER A 280 -10.21 22.48 31.99
N VAL A 281 -9.11 21.83 32.41
CA VAL A 281 -8.14 21.22 31.51
C VAL A 281 -7.94 19.75 31.90
N GLU A 282 -8.05 18.86 30.93
CA GLU A 282 -7.73 17.43 31.06
C GLU A 282 -6.47 17.11 30.24
N ILE A 283 -5.57 16.30 30.81
CA ILE A 283 -4.36 15.84 30.15
C ILE A 283 -4.50 14.36 29.83
N LEU A 284 -4.49 14.04 28.55
CA LEU A 284 -4.42 12.67 28.06
C LEU A 284 -2.98 12.36 27.68
N SER A 285 -2.48 11.17 28.01
CA SER A 285 -1.10 10.78 27.71
C SER A 285 -1.03 9.34 27.22
N THR A 286 -0.17 9.09 26.25
CA THR A 286 0.14 7.73 25.79
C THR A 286 1.62 7.62 25.44
N THR A 287 2.21 6.47 25.72
CA THR A 287 3.59 6.16 25.33
C THR A 287 3.58 5.55 23.95
N ILE A 288 4.39 6.10 23.05
CA ILE A 288 4.50 5.57 21.69
C ILE A 288 5.42 4.36 21.70
N ARG A 289 4.87 3.23 21.29
CA ARG A 289 5.58 1.95 21.19
C ARG A 289 5.82 1.67 19.71
N LYS A 290 7.03 1.23 19.38
CA LYS A 290 7.34 0.63 18.08
C LYS A 290 6.57 -0.67 17.89
#